data_AF-A0A969V5X2-F1
#
_entry.id   AF-A0A969V5X2-F1
#
_cell.length_a   1.000
_cell.length_b   1.000
_cell.length_c   1.000
_cell.angle_alpha   90.00
_cell.angle_beta   90.00
_cell.angle_gamma   90.00
#
_symmetry.space_group_name_H-M   'P 1'
#
loop_
_entity.id
_entity.type
_entity.pdbx_description
1 polymer ?
#
loop_
_entity_poly.entity_id
_entity_poly.type
_entity_poly.pdbx_seq_one_letter_code
_entity_poly.pdbx_strand_id
1 'polypeptide(L)' 'MTNLLEQAIARLKTLPASEQDAIAAMILEELEDDIRWDESFANSQDALAKLAAAAMAEYHAGETQELDPETL' A
#
# COMPACT_ATOMS: atom_id res chain seq x y z
N MET A 1 -18.76 13.16 10.65
CA MET A 1 -17.81 13.25 9.53
C MET A 1 -16.64 14.11 9.98
N THR A 2 -15.40 13.84 9.56
CA THR A 2 -14.29 14.73 9.95
C THR A 2 -14.43 16.05 9.18
N ASN A 3 -13.92 17.14 9.75
CA ASN A 3 -13.99 18.45 9.11
C ASN A 3 -13.30 18.44 7.72
N LEU A 4 -12.23 17.68 7.56
CA LEU A 4 -11.54 17.51 6.28
C LEU A 4 -12.41 16.79 5.23
N LEU A 5 -13.09 15.71 5.62
CA LEU A 5 -13.98 14.97 4.73
C LEU A 5 -15.20 15.80 4.33
N GLU A 6 -15.74 16.61 5.24
CA GLU A 6 -16.82 17.56 4.93
C GLU A 6 -16.39 18.58 3.87
N GLN A 7 -15.20 19.17 4.02
CA GLN A 7 -14.65 20.10 3.04
C GLN A 7 -14.43 19.46 1.67
N ALA A 8 -13.89 18.24 1.63
CA ALA A 8 -13.67 17.49 0.39
C ALA A 8 -14.99 17.23 -0.35
N ILE A 9 -16.01 16.73 0.35
CA ILE A 9 -17.34 16.47 -0.23
C ILE A 9 -18.00 17.78 -0.70
N ALA A 10 -17.89 18.85 0.09
CA ALA A 10 -18.42 20.16 -0.30
C ALA A 10 -17.79 20.65 -1.61
N ARG A 11 -16.48 20.43 -1.81
CA ARG A 11 -15.79 20.79 -3.05
C ARG A 11 -16.21 19.90 -4.22
N LEU A 12 -16.29 18.57 -4.02
CA LEU A 12 -16.75 17.63 -5.06
C LEU A 12 -18.12 18.00 -5.59
N LYS A 13 -19.07 18.35 -4.70
CA LYS A 13 -20.43 18.75 -5.09
C LYS A 13 -20.51 19.95 -6.05
N THR A 14 -19.45 20.76 -6.14
CA THR A 14 -19.39 21.90 -7.06
C THR A 14 -18.95 21.52 -8.49
N LEU A 15 -18.49 20.29 -8.70
CA LEU A 15 -17.98 19.82 -9.99
C LEU A 15 -19.10 19.24 -10.89
N PRO A 16 -18.88 19.12 -12.20
CA PRO A 16 -19.76 18.36 -13.08
C PRO A 16 -19.91 16.90 -12.63
N ALA A 17 -21.07 16.28 -12.92
CA ALA A 17 -21.36 14.90 -12.50
C ALA A 17 -20.29 13.89 -12.95
N SER A 18 -19.79 14.02 -14.19
CA SER A 18 -18.73 13.15 -14.70
C SER A 18 -17.43 13.23 -13.90
N GLU A 19 -17.08 14.42 -13.39
CA GLU A 19 -15.90 14.60 -12.55
C GLU A 19 -16.15 14.08 -11.14
N GLN A 20 -17.36 14.27 -10.60
CA GLN A 20 -17.74 13.69 -9.31
C GLN A 20 -17.63 12.16 -9.34
N ASP A 21 -18.18 11.53 -10.37
CA ASP A 21 -18.16 10.08 -10.52
C ASP A 21 -16.74 9.54 -10.72
N ALA A 22 -15.92 10.22 -11.54
CA ALA A 22 -14.53 9.83 -11.73
C ALA A 22 -13.72 9.89 -10.42
N ILE A 23 -13.89 10.97 -9.64
CA ILE A 23 -13.21 11.11 -8.35
C ILE A 23 -13.75 10.11 -7.32
N ALA A 24 -15.07 9.89 -7.28
CA ALA A 24 -15.67 8.91 -6.40
C ALA A 24 -15.16 7.49 -6.70
N ALA A 25 -15.02 7.12 -7.97
CA ALA A 25 -14.46 5.83 -8.38
C ALA A 25 -13.02 5.66 -7.87
N MET A 26 -12.15 6.65 -8.05
CA MET A 26 -10.77 6.61 -7.55
C MET A 26 -10.71 6.45 -6.02
N ILE A 27 -11.55 7.18 -5.28
CA ILE A 27 -11.59 7.07 -3.81
C ILE A 27 -12.04 5.67 -3.38
N LEU A 28 -13.06 5.11 -4.03
CA LEU A 28 -13.58 3.78 -3.69
C LEU A 28 -12.57 2.68 -4.00
N GLU A 29 -11.86 2.79 -5.13
CA GLU A 29 -10.79 1.86 -5.52
C GLU A 29 -9.65 1.87 -4.49
N GLU A 30 -9.16 3.06 -4.13
CA GLU A 30 -8.08 3.21 -3.12
C GLU A 30 -8.48 2.60 -1.77
N LEU A 31 -9.72 2.86 -1.32
CA LEU A 31 -10.21 2.28 -0.06
C LEU A 31 -10.30 0.76 -0.10
N GLU A 32 -10.67 0.17 -1.25
CA GLU A 32 -10.72 -1.27 -1.41
C GLU A 32 -9.31 -1.89 -1.49
N ASP A 33 -8.39 -1.22 -2.16
CA ASP A 33 -6.97 -1.61 -2.23
C ASP A 33 -6.31 -1.54 -0.85
N ASP A 34 -6.56 -0.49 -0.06
CA ASP A 34 -6.09 -0.36 1.33
C ASP A 34 -6.59 -1.53 2.20
N ILE A 35 -7.88 -1.86 2.13
CA ILE A 35 -8.46 -2.99 2.87
C ILE A 35 -7.82 -4.31 2.43
N ARG A 36 -7.70 -4.54 1.12
CA ARG A 36 -7.07 -5.76 0.58
C ARG A 36 -5.60 -5.87 1.00
N TRP A 37 -4.88 -4.75 1.04
CA TRP A 37 -3.50 -4.69 1.48
C TRP A 37 -3.38 -5.01 2.97
N ASP A 38 -4.18 -4.36 3.82
CA ASP A 38 -4.19 -4.60 5.26
C ASP A 38 -4.49 -6.06 5.58
N GLU A 39 -5.48 -6.67 4.94
CA GLU A 39 -5.81 -8.08 5.09
C GLU A 39 -4.68 -9.00 4.62
N SER A 40 -4.10 -8.72 3.46
CA SER A 40 -2.98 -9.53 2.91
C SER A 40 -1.76 -9.44 3.80
N PHE A 41 -1.41 -8.24 4.25
CA PHE A 41 -0.28 -7.99 5.12
C PHE A 41 -0.48 -8.62 6.51
N ALA A 42 -1.68 -8.49 7.07
CA ALA A 42 -2.04 -9.10 8.35
C ALA A 42 -1.96 -10.63 8.36
N ASN A 43 -1.95 -11.29 7.20
CA ASN A 43 -1.79 -12.74 7.07
C ASN A 43 -0.40 -13.17 6.56
N SER A 44 0.54 -12.23 6.35
CA SER A 44 1.82 -12.49 5.69
C SER A 44 2.97 -12.90 6.62
N GLN A 45 2.78 -12.85 7.94
CA GLN A 45 3.86 -12.92 8.93
C GLN A 45 4.64 -14.22 8.86
N ASP A 46 3.96 -15.36 8.70
CA ASP A 46 4.63 -16.66 8.57
C ASP A 46 5.49 -16.75 7.30
N ALA A 47 5.00 -16.18 6.19
CA ALA A 47 5.75 -16.13 4.93
C ALA A 47 6.97 -15.20 5.06
N LEU A 48 6.77 -14.00 5.61
CA LEU A 48 7.84 -13.04 5.87
C LEU A 48 8.90 -13.59 6.85
N ALA A 49 8.47 -14.30 7.90
CA ALA A 49 9.39 -14.94 8.85
C ALA A 49 10.25 -16.02 8.17
N LYS A 50 9.67 -16.82 7.27
CA LYS A 50 10.42 -17.81 6.47
C LYS A 50 11.43 -17.13 5.55
N LEU A 51 11.04 -16.06 4.86
CA LEU A 51 11.93 -15.29 3.99
C LEU A 51 13.09 -14.67 4.79
N ALA A 52 12.80 -14.08 5.96
CA ALA A 52 13.83 -13.52 6.83
C ALA A 52 14.79 -14.60 7.35
N ALA A 53 14.27 -15.76 7.76
CA ALA A 53 15.10 -16.87 8.20
C ALA A 53 16.01 -17.40 7.09
N ALA A 54 15.50 -17.50 5.86
CA ALA A 54 16.29 -17.90 4.69
C ALA A 54 17.41 -16.89 4.39
N ALA A 55 17.08 -15.60 4.33
CA ALA A 55 18.06 -14.55 4.08
C ALA A 55 19.16 -14.52 5.15
N MET A 56 18.81 -14.73 6.42
CA MET A 56 19.80 -14.84 7.50
C MET A 56 20.67 -16.10 7.39
N ALA A 57 20.11 -17.22 6.94
CA ALA A 57 20.88 -18.43 6.69
C ALA A 57 21.91 -18.24 5.56
N GLU A 58 21.50 -17.62 4.45
CA GLU A 58 22.39 -17.25 3.33
C GLU A 58 23.49 -16.30 3.78
N TYR A 59 23.15 -15.28 4.59
CA TYR A 59 24.14 -14.37 5.17
C TYR A 59 25.17 -15.12 6.01
N HIS A 60 24.74 -16.01 6.90
CA HIS A 60 25.62 -16.81 7.73
C HIS A 60 26.45 -17.84 6.94
N ALA A 61 25.96 -18.30 5.79
CA ALA A 61 26.69 -19.15 4.86
C ALA A 61 27.73 -18.36 4.03
N GLY A 62 27.73 -17.03 4.08
CA GLY A 62 28.59 -16.17 3.26
C GLY A 62 28.13 -16.08 1.80
N GLU A 63 26.86 -16.37 1.54
CA GLU A 63 26.26 -16.36 0.19
C GLU A 63 25.70 -14.98 -0.20
N THR A 64 25.76 -14.00 0.70
CA THR A 64 25.33 -12.62 0.46
C THR A 64 26.49 -11.71 0.09
N GLN A 65 26.19 -10.64 -0.65
CA GLN A 65 27.15 -9.57 -0.96
C GLN A 65 26.63 -8.21 -0.47
N GLU A 66 27.53 -7.26 -0.28
CA GLU A 66 27.16 -5.88 0.02
C GLU A 66 26.40 -5.27 -1.17
N LEU A 67 25.33 -4.53 -0.86
CA LEU A 67 24.54 -3.84 -1.87
C LEU A 67 25.27 -2.56 -2.28
N ASP A 68 25.58 -2.42 -3.57
CA ASP A 68 26.04 -1.15 -4.17
C ASP A 68 24.86 -0.46 -4.88
N PRO A 69 24.26 0.59 -4.30
CA PRO A 69 23.10 1.27 -4.86
C PRO A 69 23.34 1.92 -6.22
N GLU A 70 24.58 2.23 -6.57
CA GLU A 70 24.93 2.87 -7.85
C GLU A 70 24.93 1.87 -9.02
N THR A 71 24.77 0.58 -8.73
CA THR A 71 24.77 -0.52 -9.71
C THR A 71 23.42 -1.22 -9.86
N LEU A 72 22.37 -0.70 -9.19
CA LEU A 72 21.00 -1.19 -9.25
C LEU A 72 20.29 -0.90 -10.58
#